data_AF-A0A359LWY3-F1
#
_entry.id   AF-A0A359LWY3-F1
#
_cell.length_a   1.000
_cell.length_b   1.000
_cell.length_c   1.000
_cell.angle_alpha   90.00
_cell.angle_beta   90.00
_cell.angle_gamma   90.00
#
_symmetry.space_group_name_H-M   'P 1'
#
loop_
_entity.id
_entity.type
_entity.pdbx_description
1 polymer ?
#
loop_
_entity_poly.entity_id
_entity_poly.type
_entity_poly.pdbx_seq_one_letter_code
_entity_poly.pdbx_strand_id
1 'polypeptide(L)'
;MLATVLLAAAALHNDATPPRCSGETLGAYWPAAANQNSTAIHKAAQTGELWRCVRGLVRYRWERLTVNWKDLNKYERVGPSNPPAQHSSGPQAGW
;
A
#
# COMPACT_ATOMS: atom_id res chain seq x y z
N MET A 1 19.70 -0.88 43.67
CA MET A 1 19.32 -1.20 42.29
C MET A 1 17.83 -0.95 42.14
N LEU A 2 17.42 0.09 41.41
CA LEU A 2 16.01 0.32 41.03
C LEU A 2 16.03 0.93 39.62
N ALA A 3 15.89 0.06 38.62
CA ALA A 3 15.82 0.45 37.21
C ALA A 3 14.39 0.91 36.91
N THR A 4 14.20 2.21 36.72
CA THR A 4 12.92 2.77 36.27
C THR A 4 12.80 2.52 34.77
N VAL A 5 12.00 1.53 34.39
CA VAL A 5 11.68 1.25 32.98
C VAL A 5 10.72 2.34 32.51
N LEU A 6 11.24 3.35 31.80
CA LEU A 6 10.45 4.31 31.03
C LEU A 6 9.79 3.57 29.87
N LEU A 7 8.55 3.14 30.07
CA LEU A 7 7.69 2.61 29.02
C LEU A 7 7.24 3.80 28.14
N ALA A 8 8.01 4.09 27.09
CA ALA A 8 7.62 5.05 26.07
C ALA A 8 6.37 4.50 25.36
N ALA A 9 5.20 5.01 25.73
CA ALA A 9 3.96 4.77 25.02
C ALA A 9 4.11 5.36 23.61
N ALA A 10 4.42 4.52 22.63
CA ALA A 10 4.40 4.91 21.23
C ALA A 10 2.99 5.41 20.92
N ALA A 11 2.88 6.70 20.64
CA ALA A 11 1.63 7.35 20.28
C ALA A 11 1.01 6.63 19.07
N LEU A 12 -0.03 5.84 19.32
CA LEU A 12 -0.97 5.39 18.31
C LEU A 12 -1.80 6.60 17.88
N HIS A 13 -1.19 7.56 17.19
CA HIS A 13 -1.93 8.55 16.43
C HIS A 13 -2.58 7.80 15.26
N ASN A 14 -3.82 7.36 15.48
CA ASN A 14 -4.78 7.09 14.41
C ASN A 14 -5.14 8.43 13.75
N ASP A 15 -4.19 9.12 13.15
CA ASP A 15 -4.50 10.25 12.29
C ASP A 15 -5.32 9.68 11.14
N ALA A 16 -6.60 10.03 11.01
CA ALA A 16 -7.50 9.53 9.97
C ALA A 16 -7.02 9.86 8.53
N THR A 17 -5.96 10.67 8.42
CA THR A 17 -5.35 11.12 7.16
C THR A 17 -3.85 10.89 7.17
N PRO A 18 -3.27 10.40 6.06
CA PRO A 18 -1.83 10.22 5.97
C PRO A 18 -1.09 11.57 6.01
N PRO A 19 0.11 11.63 6.63
CA PRO A 19 0.93 12.84 6.65
C PRO A 19 1.43 13.21 5.25
N ARG A 20 2.14 14.33 5.08
CA ARG A 20 2.70 14.70 3.77
C ARG A 20 3.71 13.66 3.27
N CYS A 21 3.48 13.09 2.09
CA CYS A 21 4.46 12.25 1.39
C CYS A 21 5.58 13.12 0.80
N SER A 22 6.82 12.73 1.06
CA SER A 22 8.06 13.46 0.73
C SER A 22 9.20 12.49 0.43
N GLY A 23 10.37 12.99 0.05
CA GLY A 23 11.56 12.16 -0.13
C GLY A 23 11.98 11.40 1.15
N GLU A 24 11.75 12.00 2.32
CA GLU A 24 12.07 11.40 3.63
C GLU A 24 11.14 10.22 3.99
N THR A 25 9.91 10.24 3.48
CA THR A 25 8.90 9.22 3.74
C THR A 25 8.72 8.25 2.57
N LEU A 26 9.57 8.35 1.54
CA LEU A 26 9.47 7.53 0.35
C LEU A 26 9.56 6.04 0.70
N GLY A 27 8.58 5.27 0.25
CA GLY A 27 8.50 3.84 0.50
C GLY A 27 7.85 3.46 1.83
N ALA A 28 7.64 4.40 2.74
CA ALA A 28 6.92 4.16 3.98
C ALA A 28 5.45 3.82 3.72
N TYR A 29 4.86 3.07 4.64
CA TYR A 29 3.46 2.72 4.67
C TYR A 29 2.67 3.64 5.60
N TRP A 30 1.40 3.84 5.26
CA TRP A 30 0.40 4.37 6.16
C TRP A 30 -0.77 3.37 6.24
N PRO A 31 -1.30 3.08 7.44
CA PRO A 31 -0.95 3.63 8.76
C PRO A 31 0.46 3.24 9.22
N ALA A 32 1.07 4.06 10.09
CA ALA A 32 2.48 3.93 10.47
C ALA A 32 2.83 2.55 11.06
N ALA A 33 1.88 1.91 11.75
CA ALA A 33 2.02 0.56 12.30
C ALA A 33 2.36 -0.50 11.23
N ALA A 34 1.96 -0.29 9.97
CA ALA A 34 2.28 -1.18 8.86
C ALA A 34 3.78 -1.21 8.52
N ASN A 35 4.58 -0.23 8.95
CA ASN A 35 6.04 -0.26 8.73
C ASN A 35 6.76 -1.23 9.67
N GLN A 36 6.15 -1.59 10.79
CA GLN A 36 6.81 -2.34 11.87
C GLN A 36 6.23 -3.74 12.07
N ASN A 37 5.03 -4.01 11.54
CA ASN A 37 4.31 -5.25 11.81
C ASN A 37 3.60 -5.78 10.55
N SER A 38 3.93 -7.00 10.14
CA SER A 38 3.29 -7.68 9.00
C SER A 38 1.80 -7.92 9.21
N THR A 39 1.36 -8.23 10.43
CA THR A 39 -0.07 -8.36 10.76
C THR A 39 -0.81 -7.04 10.56
N ALA A 40 -0.17 -5.90 10.86
CA ALA A 40 -0.75 -4.58 10.61
C ALA A 40 -0.84 -4.27 9.11
N ILE A 41 0.14 -4.70 8.31
CA ILE A 41 0.07 -4.65 6.83
C ILE A 41 -1.15 -5.44 6.34
N HIS A 42 -1.30 -6.69 6.76
CA HIS A 42 -2.40 -7.55 6.31
C HIS A 42 -3.76 -6.98 6.71
N LYS A 43 -3.90 -6.49 7.94
CA LYS A 43 -5.15 -5.88 8.40
C LYS A 43 -5.50 -4.63 7.58
N ALA A 44 -4.55 -3.72 7.41
CA ALA A 44 -4.76 -2.51 6.60
C ALA A 44 -5.04 -2.84 5.12
N ALA A 45 -4.42 -3.90 4.60
CA ALA A 45 -4.68 -4.36 3.26
C ALA A 45 -6.12 -4.86 3.10
N GLN A 46 -6.59 -5.69 4.03
CA GLN A 46 -7.94 -6.24 4.03
C GLN A 46 -9.02 -5.16 4.17
N THR A 47 -8.76 -4.10 4.93
CA THR A 47 -9.71 -2.99 5.11
C THR A 47 -9.69 -1.97 3.97
N GLY A 48 -8.72 -2.05 3.06
CA GLY A 48 -8.58 -1.06 2.00
C GLY A 48 -7.83 0.21 2.44
N GLU A 49 -7.16 0.18 3.57
CA GLU A 49 -6.53 1.33 4.23
C GLU A 49 -5.00 1.28 4.18
N LEU A 50 -4.42 0.38 3.36
CA LEU A 50 -2.97 0.32 3.19
C LEU A 50 -2.54 1.25 2.05
N TRP A 51 -1.73 2.25 2.40
CA TRP A 51 -1.15 3.20 1.48
C TRP A 51 0.37 3.15 1.54
N ARG A 52 1.03 3.50 0.44
CA ARG A 52 2.49 3.63 0.36
C ARG A 52 2.87 4.96 -0.28
N CYS A 53 3.87 5.62 0.29
CA CYS A 53 4.40 6.86 -0.27
C CYS A 53 5.29 6.52 -1.47
N VAL A 54 4.94 7.06 -2.63
CA VAL A 54 5.63 6.80 -3.90
C VAL A 54 6.03 8.11 -4.58
N ARG A 55 7.10 8.06 -5.38
CA ARG A 55 7.52 9.18 -6.23
C ARG A 55 6.75 9.10 -7.56
N GLY A 56 5.79 10.00 -7.75
CA GLY A 56 5.19 10.23 -9.07
C GLY A 56 6.12 11.07 -9.95
N LEU A 57 5.70 11.32 -11.20
CA LEU A 57 6.51 12.08 -12.16
C LEU A 57 6.81 13.52 -11.70
N VAL A 58 5.84 14.17 -11.08
CA VAL A 58 5.92 15.59 -10.67
C VAL A 58 6.05 15.74 -9.15
N ARG A 59 5.42 14.85 -8.39
CA ARG A 59 5.36 14.96 -6.92
C ARG A 59 5.29 13.60 -6.25
N TYR A 60 5.71 13.59 -4.99
CA TYR A 60 5.45 12.50 -4.05
C TYR A 60 3.96 12.44 -3.72
N ARG A 61 3.40 11.23 -3.63
CA ARG A 61 1.99 11.00 -3.28
C ARG A 61 1.82 9.68 -2.53
N TRP A 62 0.76 9.59 -1.75
CA TRP A 62 0.30 8.32 -1.21
C TRP A 62 -0.50 7.56 -2.26
N GLU A 63 -0.15 6.29 -2.46
CA GLU A 63 -0.82 5.37 -3.37
C GLU A 63 -1.42 4.23 -2.57
N ARG A 64 -2.73 3.98 -2.78
CA ARG A 64 -3.43 2.89 -2.11
C ARG A 64 -3.01 1.58 -2.75
N LEU A 65 -2.47 0.66 -1.95
CA LEU A 65 -1.95 -0.62 -2.45
C LEU A 65 -3.01 -1.71 -2.54
N THR A 66 -4.24 -1.42 -2.14
CA THR A 66 -5.32 -2.38 -2.14
C THR A 66 -6.46 -1.97 -3.06
N VAL A 67 -6.98 -2.97 -3.75
CA VAL A 67 -8.15 -2.85 -4.62
C VAL A 67 -9.38 -3.08 -3.75
N ASN A 68 -10.12 -2.01 -3.48
CA ASN A 68 -11.45 -2.17 -2.89
C ASN A 68 -12.38 -2.72 -3.96
N TRP A 69 -13.15 -3.76 -3.65
CA TRP A 69 -14.12 -4.34 -4.57
C TRP A 69 -15.14 -3.30 -5.08
N LYS A 70 -15.44 -2.27 -4.27
CA LYS A 70 -16.30 -1.14 -4.67
C LYS A 70 -15.71 -0.27 -5.77
N ASP A 71 -14.39 -0.28 -5.95
CA ASP A 71 -13.69 0.47 -7.01
C ASP A 71 -13.56 -0.32 -8.31
N LEU A 72 -13.83 -1.64 -8.32
CA LEU A 72 -13.76 -2.47 -9.53
C LEU A 72 -14.70 -1.96 -10.64
N ASN A 73 -15.89 -1.47 -10.28
CA ASN A 73 -16.85 -0.90 -11.25
C ASN A 73 -16.35 0.39 -11.92
N LYS A 74 -15.36 1.08 -11.37
CA LYS A 74 -14.79 2.30 -11.99
C LYS A 74 -13.76 1.96 -13.07
N TYR A 75 -13.10 0.80 -12.97
CA TYR A 75 -12.09 0.36 -13.94
C TYR A 75 -12.68 -0.15 -15.26
N GLU A 76 -13.97 -0.54 -15.30
CA GLU A 76 -14.63 -0.88 -16.58
C GLU A 76 -14.78 0.31 -17.54
N ARG A 77 -14.77 1.55 -17.03
CA ARG A 77 -14.89 2.76 -17.86
C ARG A 77 -13.57 3.31 -18.38
N VAL A 78 -12.43 2.80 -17.88
CA VAL A 78 -11.09 3.14 -18.35
C VAL A 78 -10.50 1.86 -18.92
N GLY A 79 -10.88 1.54 -20.15
CA GLY A 79 -10.31 0.42 -20.88
C GLY A 79 -8.78 0.45 -20.85
N PRO A 80 -8.10 -0.71 -20.85
CA PRO A 80 -6.65 -0.78 -20.71
C PRO A 80 -5.99 -0.07 -21.88
N SER A 81 -5.27 1.03 -21.62
CA SER A 81 -4.47 1.69 -22.65
C SER A 81 -3.21 0.91 -23.02
N ASN A 82 -2.98 -0.26 -22.42
CA ASN A 82 -2.12 -1.35 -22.91
C ASN A 82 -2.43 -2.62 -22.10
N PRO A 83 -2.84 -3.75 -22.71
CA PRO A 83 -2.86 -5.03 -22.02
C PRO A 83 -1.41 -5.45 -21.68
N PRO A 84 -1.17 -6.13 -20.54
CA PRO A 84 0.09 -6.82 -20.34
C PRO A 84 0.26 -7.84 -21.48
N ALA A 85 1.44 -7.86 -22.10
CA ALA A 85 1.77 -8.81 -23.15
C ALA A 85 1.43 -10.23 -22.66
N GLN A 86 0.40 -10.84 -23.25
CA GLN A 86 0.04 -12.21 -22.98
C GLN A 86 1.14 -13.10 -23.56
N HIS A 87 1.97 -13.67 -22.71
CA HIS A 87 2.83 -14.78 -23.09
C HIS A 87 1.92 -15.99 -23.35
N SER A 88 1.53 -16.16 -24.61
CA SER A 88 0.79 -17.32 -25.10
C SER A 88 1.72 -18.52 -25.22
N SER A 89 1.94 -19.25 -24.14
CA SER A 89 2.42 -20.63 -24.22
C SER A 89 1.22 -21.52 -24.56
N GLY A 90 0.90 -21.66 -25.84
CA GLY A 90 -0.04 -22.67 -26.32
C GLY A 90 0.56 -24.07 -26.22
N PRO A 91 -0.24 -25.13 -26.03
CA PRO A 91 0.26 -26.50 -26.04
C PRO A 91 0.62 -26.89 -27.48
N GLN A 92 1.89 -27.20 -27.74
CA GLN A 92 2.28 -27.90 -28.97
C GLN A 92 1.82 -29.35 -28.87
N ALA A 93 0.64 -29.64 -29.46
CA ALA A 93 0.33 -30.97 -29.93
C ALA A 93 0.99 -31.15 -31.30
N GLY A 94 1.87 -32.15 -31.41
CA GLY A 94 2.54 -32.54 -32.65
C GLY A 94 2.65 -34.05 -32.72
N TRP A 95 2.17 -34.57 -33.85
CA TRP A 95 1.96 -35.94 -34.30
C TRP A 95 3.13 -36.91 -34.12
#